data_AF-A0AAE3ZML4-F1
#
_entry.id   AF-A0AAE3ZML4-F1
#
_cell.length_a   1.000
_cell.length_b   1.000
_cell.length_c   1.000
_cell.angle_alpha   90.00
_cell.angle_beta   90.00
_cell.angle_gamma   90.00
#
_symmetry.space_group_name_H-M   'P 1'
#
loop_
_entity.id
_entity.type
_entity.pdbx_description
1 polymer ?
#
loop_
_entity_poly.entity_id
_entity_poly.type
_entity_poly.pdbx_seq_one_letter_code
_entity_poly.pdbx_strand_id
1 'polypeptide(L)'
;MDASMKDLDRLAVLDPARGREPGPVEWARAEASLERTIAGTPKHRPAPRRWMIAGTVAVAAGVAGAVVVPALLPGTAERAVAAWTAAPATRTGEQVMAQAAACAALDVGGVTTAAPDDVLLAEQRGVATLLIMRKGDTVVECLSVGDDGFATMSLTDSLPQAPPAGWPVNLETMSSFGSRDNMWSNVVGLAGPDVTGIDVRTDDGRVVHASVRSGWWAAWWPGSEGGEVDAIAVTVHTADGSTTHRPSQLP
;
A
#
# COMPACT_ATOMS: atom_id res chain seq x y z
N MET A 1 11.84 -38.30 -14.24
CA MET A 1 11.63 -37.07 -15.01
C MET A 1 10.16 -37.04 -15.40
N ASP A 2 9.24 -36.33 -14.73
CA ASP A 2 7.93 -36.04 -15.39
C ASP A 2 6.87 -35.11 -14.73
N ALA A 3 7.10 -34.46 -13.58
CA ALA A 3 6.09 -33.55 -13.01
C ALA A 3 6.45 -32.07 -13.19
N SER A 4 7.68 -31.69 -12.82
CA SER A 4 8.14 -30.29 -12.85
C SER A 4 8.37 -29.74 -14.27
N MET A 5 8.75 -30.58 -15.24
CA MET A 5 8.96 -30.12 -16.63
C MET A 5 7.64 -29.76 -17.34
N LYS A 6 6.56 -30.49 -17.07
CA LYS A 6 5.22 -30.21 -17.64
C LYS A 6 4.65 -28.87 -17.18
N ASP A 7 5.15 -28.35 -16.06
CA ASP A 7 4.71 -27.08 -15.48
C ASP A 7 5.39 -25.89 -16.17
N LEU A 8 6.70 -25.99 -16.43
CA LEU A 8 7.44 -24.97 -17.19
C LEU A 8 6.96 -24.86 -18.64
N ASP A 9 6.61 -25.98 -19.29
CA ASP A 9 6.05 -25.97 -20.64
C ASP A 9 4.66 -25.31 -20.72
N ARG A 10 3.89 -25.36 -19.63
CA ARG A 10 2.60 -24.67 -19.50
C ARG A 10 2.80 -23.17 -19.28
N LEU A 11 3.76 -22.78 -18.47
CA LEU A 11 4.11 -21.38 -18.24
C LEU A 11 4.70 -20.71 -19.48
N ALA A 12 5.41 -21.47 -20.33
CA ALA A 12 5.93 -20.97 -21.60
C ALA A 12 4.83 -20.48 -22.57
N VAL A 13 3.56 -20.88 -22.38
CA VAL A 13 2.42 -20.33 -23.15
C VAL A 13 2.13 -18.87 -22.80
N LEU A 14 2.53 -18.43 -21.60
CA LEU A 14 2.29 -17.08 -21.09
C LEU A 14 3.44 -16.12 -21.42
N ASP A 15 4.54 -16.60 -21.99
CA ASP A 15 5.64 -15.74 -22.43
C ASP A 15 5.22 -15.01 -23.73
N PRO A 16 5.01 -13.68 -23.68
CA PRO A 16 4.66 -12.91 -24.88
C PRO A 16 5.79 -12.90 -25.92
N ALA A 17 7.01 -13.32 -25.55
CA ALA A 17 8.14 -13.48 -26.47
C ALA A 17 8.27 -14.91 -27.04
N ARG A 18 7.32 -15.82 -26.75
CA ARG A 18 7.38 -17.21 -27.22
C ARG A 18 7.50 -17.28 -28.74
N GLY A 19 8.49 -18.04 -29.22
CA GLY A 19 8.71 -18.28 -30.66
C GLY A 19 9.45 -17.16 -31.38
N ARG A 20 9.89 -16.13 -30.66
CA ARG A 20 10.80 -15.10 -31.18
C ARG A 20 12.18 -15.27 -30.56
N GLU A 21 13.19 -15.49 -31.41
CA GLU A 21 14.57 -15.44 -30.97
C GLU A 21 15.03 -13.98 -30.89
N PRO A 22 15.60 -13.51 -29.74
CA PRO A 22 16.08 -12.15 -29.64
C PRO A 22 17.20 -11.88 -30.64
N GLY A 23 17.18 -10.71 -31.25
CA GLY A 23 18.26 -10.29 -32.16
C GLY A 23 19.58 -10.03 -31.39
N PRO A 24 20.73 -10.00 -32.08
CA PRO A 24 22.04 -9.76 -31.43
C PRO A 24 22.10 -8.49 -30.57
N VAL A 25 21.38 -7.43 -30.97
CA VAL A 25 21.30 -6.18 -30.21
C VAL A 25 20.42 -6.30 -28.96
N GLU A 26 19.39 -7.14 -29.00
CA GLU A 26 18.51 -7.39 -27.86
C GLU A 26 19.22 -8.26 -26.82
N TRP A 27 19.99 -9.25 -27.28
CA TRP A 27 20.89 -10.04 -26.44
C TRP A 27 21.92 -9.16 -25.71
N ALA A 28 22.61 -8.29 -26.44
CA ALA A 28 23.59 -7.38 -25.83
C ALA A 28 22.96 -6.44 -24.78
N ARG A 29 21.71 -6.00 -24.97
CA ARG A 29 20.99 -5.18 -23.98
C ARG A 29 20.57 -6.00 -22.75
N ALA A 30 20.10 -7.23 -22.94
CA ALA A 30 19.68 -8.11 -21.86
C ALA A 30 20.88 -8.46 -20.96
N GLU A 31 22.02 -8.82 -21.55
CA GLU A 31 23.27 -9.13 -20.85
C GLU A 31 23.77 -7.92 -20.05
N ALA A 32 23.82 -6.74 -20.67
CA ALA A 32 24.20 -5.49 -19.99
C ALA A 32 23.19 -5.02 -18.91
N SER A 33 21.98 -5.59 -18.87
CA SER A 33 21.01 -5.34 -17.80
C SER A 33 21.19 -6.33 -16.66
N LEU A 34 21.49 -7.60 -16.98
CA LEU A 34 21.79 -8.64 -16.01
C LEU A 34 23.07 -8.35 -15.23
N GLU A 35 24.17 -8.01 -15.92
CA GLU A 35 25.44 -7.64 -15.29
C GLU A 35 25.27 -6.46 -14.32
N ARG A 36 24.44 -5.48 -14.69
CA ARG A 36 24.15 -4.31 -13.85
C ARG A 36 23.42 -4.66 -12.57
N THR A 37 22.53 -5.65 -12.65
CA THR A 37 21.73 -6.15 -11.52
C THR A 37 22.61 -6.94 -10.57
N ILE A 38 23.46 -7.82 -11.12
CA ILE A 38 24.42 -8.61 -10.35
C ILE A 38 25.47 -7.72 -9.67
N ALA A 39 25.94 -6.68 -10.36
CA ALA A 39 26.92 -5.74 -9.83
C ALA A 39 26.35 -4.78 -8.75
N GLY A 40 25.03 -4.81 -8.49
CA GLY A 40 24.39 -3.95 -7.48
C GLY A 40 24.50 -2.45 -7.77
N THR A 41 24.88 -2.07 -8.99
CA THR A 41 25.14 -0.67 -9.35
C THR A 41 23.83 0.12 -9.44
N PRO A 42 23.61 1.13 -8.58
CA PRO A 42 22.43 1.98 -8.69
C PRO A 42 22.46 2.72 -10.04
N LYS A 43 21.30 2.83 -10.71
CA LYS A 43 21.13 3.66 -11.92
C LYS A 43 21.53 5.10 -11.61
N HIS A 44 22.75 5.51 -11.96
CA HIS A 44 23.03 6.92 -12.19
C HIS A 44 22.25 7.33 -13.45
N ARG A 45 21.07 7.93 -13.25
CA ARG A 45 20.46 8.73 -14.30
C ARG A 45 21.47 9.83 -14.65
N PRO A 46 21.94 9.94 -15.90
CA PRO A 46 22.76 11.07 -16.27
C PRO A 46 21.91 12.32 -16.10
N ALA A 47 22.31 13.19 -15.16
CA ALA A 47 21.73 14.51 -15.05
C ALA A 47 21.87 15.22 -16.40
N PRO A 48 20.85 15.95 -16.88
CA PRO A 48 20.95 16.67 -18.14
C PRO A 48 22.10 17.68 -18.03
N ARG A 49 23.16 17.40 -18.78
CA ARG A 49 24.40 18.17 -18.85
C ARG A 49 24.09 19.50 -19.55
N ARG A 50 23.59 20.48 -18.79
CA ARG A 50 23.41 21.85 -19.25
C ARG A 50 24.78 22.43 -19.58
N TRP A 51 25.00 22.70 -20.87
CA TRP A 51 26.14 23.45 -21.36
C TRP A 51 26.16 24.82 -20.67
N MET A 52 27.13 25.03 -19.77
CA MET A 52 27.43 26.36 -19.28
C MET A 52 28.34 27.04 -20.30
N ILE A 53 27.75 27.90 -21.11
CA ILE A 53 28.48 28.95 -21.82
C ILE A 53 28.99 29.90 -20.74
N ALA A 54 30.31 29.91 -20.57
CA ALA A 54 31.01 30.91 -19.77
C ALA A 54 30.83 32.28 -20.43
N GLY A 55 30.09 33.16 -19.76
CA GLY A 55 29.95 34.57 -20.12
C GLY A 55 30.09 35.42 -18.88
N THR A 56 31.32 35.89 -18.63
CA THR A 56 31.59 37.02 -17.73
C THR A 56 30.99 38.29 -18.33
N VAL A 57 30.18 39.06 -17.58
CA VAL A 57 30.16 40.55 -17.56
C VAL A 57 29.24 41.08 -16.43
N ALA A 58 29.84 41.96 -15.63
CA ALA A 58 29.33 43.11 -14.88
C ALA A 58 28.20 43.01 -13.83
N VAL A 59 28.57 43.51 -12.64
CA VAL A 59 27.73 43.97 -11.53
C VAL A 59 26.77 45.07 -12.00
N ALA A 60 25.47 44.88 -11.76
CA ALA A 60 24.48 45.94 -11.63
C ALA A 60 23.33 45.47 -10.71
N ALA A 61 22.81 46.41 -9.93
CA ALA A 61 21.93 46.21 -8.79
C ALA A 61 20.59 45.51 -9.10
N GLY A 62 20.10 44.76 -8.10
CA GLY A 62 18.68 44.66 -7.78
C GLY A 62 17.81 43.77 -8.67
N VAL A 63 17.87 42.46 -8.45
CA VAL A 63 16.69 41.58 -8.52
C VAL A 63 16.87 40.54 -7.43
N ALA A 64 15.94 40.45 -6.48
CA ALA A 64 15.86 39.36 -5.52
C ALA A 64 15.65 38.06 -6.30
N GLY A 65 16.75 37.38 -6.63
CA GLY A 65 16.73 36.05 -7.21
C GLY A 65 16.14 35.11 -6.17
N ALA A 66 14.88 34.72 -6.37
CA ALA A 66 14.28 33.62 -5.65
C ALA A 66 15.16 32.39 -5.89
N VAL A 67 16.00 32.06 -4.91
CA VAL A 67 16.62 30.75 -4.82
C VAL A 67 15.46 29.79 -4.69
N VAL A 68 15.09 29.14 -5.80
CA VAL A 68 14.16 28.01 -5.78
C VAL A 68 14.93 26.88 -5.12
N VAL A 69 14.93 26.88 -3.79
CA VAL A 69 15.27 25.70 -3.01
C VAL A 69 14.25 24.66 -3.46
N PRO A 70 14.66 23.53 -4.07
CA PRO A 70 13.74 22.43 -4.29
C PRO A 70 13.14 22.10 -2.92
N ALA A 71 11.83 22.23 -2.79
CA ALA A 71 11.16 22.01 -1.52
C ALA A 71 11.56 20.62 -1.01
N LEU A 72 12.33 20.59 0.08
CA LEU A 72 12.72 19.40 0.83
C LEU A 72 11.50 18.81 1.57
N LEU A 73 10.30 18.99 1.02
CA LEU A 73 9.08 18.58 1.67
C LEU A 73 8.94 17.07 1.49
N PRO A 74 8.82 16.32 2.59
CA PRO A 74 8.64 14.88 2.54
C PRO A 74 7.40 14.52 1.72
N GLY A 75 7.47 13.40 1.00
CA GLY A 75 6.34 12.87 0.24
C GLY A 75 5.13 12.58 1.15
N THR A 76 3.93 12.38 0.57
CA THR A 76 2.73 12.03 1.34
C THR A 76 2.93 10.79 2.21
N ALA A 77 3.49 9.71 1.65
CA ALA A 77 3.81 8.49 2.38
C ALA A 77 4.83 8.72 3.52
N GLU A 78 5.87 9.53 3.27
CA GLU A 78 6.88 9.86 4.29
C GLU A 78 6.27 10.65 5.46
N ARG A 79 5.38 11.61 5.16
CA ARG A 79 4.61 12.33 6.20
C ARG A 79 3.69 11.40 6.99
N ALA A 80 3.02 10.47 6.31
CA ALA A 80 2.16 9.48 6.95
C ALA A 80 2.95 8.61 7.92
N VAL A 81 4.07 8.05 7.46
CA VAL A 81 4.97 7.22 8.27
C VAL A 81 5.55 7.99 9.45
N ALA A 82 6.02 9.22 9.24
CA ALA A 82 6.64 10.03 10.29
C ALA A 82 5.67 10.43 11.41
N ALA A 83 4.38 10.61 11.09
CA ALA A 83 3.36 10.99 12.07
C ALA A 83 2.61 9.79 12.68
N TRP A 84 2.92 8.56 12.24
CA TRP A 84 2.13 7.37 12.56
C TRP A 84 2.08 7.06 14.06
N THR A 85 0.95 6.49 14.50
CA THR A 85 0.73 6.01 15.86
C THR A 85 0.11 4.61 15.83
N ALA A 86 0.46 3.75 16.80
CA ALA A 86 -0.03 2.37 16.84
C ALA A 86 -1.53 2.23 17.14
N ALA A 87 -2.09 3.17 17.91
CA ALA A 87 -3.51 3.21 18.21
C ALA A 87 -4.27 4.05 17.16
N PRO A 88 -5.39 3.54 16.63
CA PRO A 88 -6.22 4.26 15.68
C PRO A 88 -7.11 5.28 16.38
N ALA A 89 -7.34 6.43 15.74
CA ALA A 89 -8.46 7.31 16.07
C ALA A 89 -9.63 7.01 15.11
N THR A 90 -10.73 6.48 15.63
CA THR A 90 -11.93 6.20 14.82
C THR A 90 -12.51 7.48 14.23
N ARG A 91 -12.92 7.41 12.96
CA ARG A 91 -13.62 8.48 12.26
C ARG A 91 -14.98 8.03 11.76
N THR A 92 -15.93 8.95 11.63
CA THR A 92 -17.21 8.73 10.95
C THR A 92 -17.10 9.03 9.46
N GLY A 93 -18.01 8.50 8.63
CA GLY A 93 -18.05 8.82 7.20
C GLY A 93 -18.16 10.33 6.94
N GLU A 94 -18.99 11.04 7.73
CA GLU A 94 -19.12 12.50 7.66
C GLU A 94 -17.80 13.24 7.90
N GLN A 95 -16.95 12.74 8.82
CA GLN A 95 -15.68 13.37 9.17
C GLN A 95 -14.60 13.22 8.08
N VAL A 96 -14.76 12.26 7.17
CA VAL A 96 -13.75 11.89 6.16
C VAL A 96 -14.24 12.11 4.74
N MET A 97 -15.27 12.93 4.54
CA MET A 97 -15.89 13.11 3.22
C MET A 97 -14.94 13.63 2.15
N ALA A 98 -13.95 14.46 2.51
CA ALA A 98 -12.95 14.93 1.56
C ALA A 98 -12.07 13.77 1.06
N GLN A 99 -11.60 12.91 1.97
CA GLN A 99 -10.84 11.70 1.67
C GLN A 99 -11.68 10.68 0.89
N ALA A 100 -12.93 10.48 1.29
CA ALA A 100 -13.86 9.57 0.62
C ALA A 100 -14.15 10.03 -0.82
N ALA A 101 -14.34 11.33 -1.04
CA ALA A 101 -14.52 11.89 -2.38
C ALA A 101 -13.26 11.71 -3.24
N ALA A 102 -12.07 11.93 -2.68
CA ALA A 102 -10.80 11.67 -3.38
C ALA A 102 -10.66 10.18 -3.75
N CYS A 103 -10.97 9.27 -2.83
CA CYS A 103 -10.96 7.83 -3.05
C CYS A 103 -11.98 7.37 -4.11
N ALA A 104 -13.18 7.94 -4.09
CA ALA A 104 -14.23 7.64 -5.06
C ALA A 104 -13.83 8.07 -6.50
N ALA A 105 -13.03 9.13 -6.63
CA ALA A 105 -12.52 9.62 -7.90
C ALA A 105 -11.36 8.78 -8.49
N LEU A 106 -10.74 7.89 -7.70
CA LEU A 106 -9.71 6.97 -8.19
C LEU A 106 -10.36 5.87 -9.06
N ASP A 107 -9.64 5.37 -10.06
CA ASP A 107 -10.17 4.38 -11.01
C ASP A 107 -10.25 2.95 -10.42
N VAL A 108 -9.64 2.72 -9.25
CA VAL A 108 -9.71 1.42 -8.55
C VAL A 108 -11.14 1.17 -8.07
N GLY A 109 -11.73 0.05 -8.49
CA GLY A 109 -13.14 -0.26 -8.25
C GLY A 109 -14.12 0.59 -9.08
N GLY A 110 -13.62 1.29 -10.11
CA GLY A 110 -14.39 2.22 -10.94
C GLY A 110 -14.58 3.60 -10.31
N VAL A 111 -14.83 4.62 -11.12
CA VAL A 111 -15.05 5.99 -10.62
C VAL A 111 -16.50 6.15 -10.12
N THR A 112 -16.67 6.67 -8.91
CA THR A 112 -17.99 6.88 -8.28
C THR A 112 -18.07 8.23 -7.56
N THR A 113 -19.22 8.50 -6.93
CA THR A 113 -19.37 9.58 -5.92
C THR A 113 -19.40 8.97 -4.53
N ALA A 114 -18.87 9.67 -3.52
CA ALA A 114 -18.92 9.24 -2.13
C ALA A 114 -20.11 9.86 -1.39
N ALA A 115 -20.79 9.05 -0.58
CA ALA A 115 -21.67 9.46 0.50
C ALA A 115 -21.13 8.95 1.85
N PRO A 116 -21.52 9.56 2.99
CA PRO A 116 -21.08 9.10 4.31
C PRO A 116 -21.33 7.61 4.58
N ASP A 117 -22.47 7.09 4.09
CA ASP A 117 -22.87 5.69 4.29
C ASP A 117 -22.07 4.70 3.42
N ASP A 118 -21.33 5.19 2.42
CA ASP A 118 -20.41 4.34 1.66
C ASP A 118 -19.15 4.00 2.47
N VAL A 119 -18.84 4.77 3.51
CA VAL A 119 -17.66 4.58 4.36
C VAL A 119 -17.95 3.51 5.42
N LEU A 120 -17.43 2.30 5.19
CA LEU A 120 -17.63 1.14 6.06
C LEU A 120 -16.75 1.22 7.31
N LEU A 121 -15.50 1.65 7.13
CA LEU A 121 -14.53 1.85 8.19
C LEU A 121 -13.68 3.09 7.86
N ALA A 122 -13.43 3.93 8.87
CA ALA A 122 -12.53 5.06 8.75
C ALA A 122 -11.74 5.24 10.03
N GLU A 123 -10.44 5.42 9.88
CA GLU A 123 -9.52 5.62 11.00
C GLU A 123 -8.39 6.58 10.63
N GLN A 124 -7.80 7.18 11.65
CA GLN A 124 -6.69 8.11 11.49
C GLN A 124 -5.53 7.75 12.41
N ARG A 125 -4.31 7.77 11.88
CA ARG A 125 -3.06 7.66 12.62
C ARG A 125 -2.15 8.80 12.19
N GLY A 126 -1.85 9.69 13.13
CA GLY A 126 -1.15 10.94 12.81
C GLY A 126 -1.91 11.78 11.78
N VAL A 127 -1.27 12.05 10.65
CA VAL A 127 -1.83 12.86 9.55
C VAL A 127 -2.51 12.03 8.46
N ALA A 128 -2.47 10.70 8.57
CA ALA A 128 -2.98 9.81 7.53
C ALA A 128 -4.31 9.17 7.94
N THR A 129 -5.19 9.04 6.96
CA THR A 129 -6.53 8.46 7.11
C THR A 129 -6.63 7.22 6.24
N LEU A 130 -6.95 6.08 6.85
CA LEU A 130 -7.32 4.84 6.17
C LEU A 130 -8.84 4.74 6.11
N LEU A 131 -9.35 4.41 4.93
CA LEU A 131 -10.76 4.19 4.65
C LEU A 131 -10.96 2.82 4.02
N ILE A 132 -12.01 2.13 4.45
CA ILE A 132 -12.65 1.07 3.67
C ILE A 132 -14.00 1.62 3.24
N MET A 133 -14.26 1.65 1.95
CA MET A 133 -15.50 2.20 1.42
C MET A 133 -16.05 1.41 0.25
N ARG A 134 -17.38 1.49 0.10
CA ARG A 134 -18.11 0.93 -1.03
C ARG A 134 -17.99 1.86 -2.25
N LYS A 135 -17.81 1.25 -3.42
CA LYS A 135 -17.85 1.88 -4.74
C LYS A 135 -18.71 1.01 -5.65
N GLY A 136 -20.02 1.27 -5.65
CA GLY A 136 -20.99 0.37 -6.30
C GLY A 136 -21.01 -1.00 -5.61
N ASP A 137 -20.68 -2.05 -6.36
CA ASP A 137 -20.61 -3.43 -5.85
C ASP A 137 -19.21 -3.81 -5.35
N THR A 138 -18.22 -2.93 -5.55
CA THR A 138 -16.83 -3.14 -5.10
C THR A 138 -16.60 -2.48 -3.74
N VAL A 139 -15.74 -3.08 -2.92
CA VAL A 139 -15.18 -2.45 -1.71
C VAL A 139 -13.70 -2.19 -1.94
N VAL A 140 -13.27 -0.98 -1.60
CA VAL A 140 -11.89 -0.54 -1.76
C VAL A 140 -11.30 -0.08 -0.43
N GLU A 141 -10.00 -0.23 -0.32
CA GLU A 141 -9.19 0.46 0.68
C GLU A 141 -8.56 1.72 0.06
N CYS A 142 -8.49 2.78 0.84
CA CYS A 142 -7.79 4.02 0.49
C CYS A 142 -7.01 4.54 1.69
N LEU A 143 -5.74 4.89 1.46
CA LEU A 143 -4.87 5.55 2.43
C LEU A 143 -4.47 6.93 1.89
N SER A 144 -4.67 7.96 2.71
CA SER A 144 -4.55 9.36 2.30
C SER A 144 -3.85 10.22 3.36
N VAL A 145 -3.25 11.34 2.94
CA VAL A 145 -2.80 12.42 3.84
C VAL A 145 -3.46 13.71 3.39
N GLY A 146 -4.33 14.28 4.24
CA GLY A 146 -5.19 15.39 3.81
C GLY A 146 -6.16 14.92 2.72
N ASP A 147 -6.19 15.62 1.58
CA ASP A 147 -7.04 15.27 0.44
C ASP A 147 -6.28 14.46 -0.64
N ASP A 148 -4.99 14.20 -0.41
CA ASP A 148 -4.12 13.47 -1.33
C ASP A 148 -4.13 11.97 -1.00
N GLY A 149 -4.80 11.17 -1.83
CA GLY A 149 -4.70 9.72 -1.82
C GLY A 149 -3.31 9.27 -2.30
N PHE A 150 -2.66 8.38 -1.55
CA PHE A 150 -1.33 7.86 -1.93
C PHE A 150 -1.26 6.34 -2.01
N ALA A 151 -2.29 5.62 -1.56
CA ALA A 151 -2.48 4.21 -1.83
C ALA A 151 -3.96 3.87 -1.93
N THR A 152 -4.29 2.96 -2.84
CA THR A 152 -5.64 2.41 -2.98
C THR A 152 -5.57 1.00 -3.59
N MET A 153 -6.50 0.14 -3.18
CA MET A 153 -6.65 -1.19 -3.76
C MET A 153 -8.10 -1.66 -3.67
N SER A 154 -8.48 -2.55 -4.59
CA SER A 154 -9.74 -3.29 -4.50
C SER A 154 -9.58 -4.41 -3.48
N LEU A 155 -10.59 -4.61 -2.65
CA LEU A 155 -10.65 -5.69 -1.67
C LEU A 155 -11.55 -6.81 -2.20
N THR A 156 -12.77 -6.47 -2.62
CA THR A 156 -13.75 -7.45 -3.10
C THR A 156 -14.79 -6.82 -4.02
N ASP A 157 -15.42 -7.66 -4.84
CA ASP A 157 -16.51 -7.28 -5.75
C ASP A 157 -17.87 -7.87 -5.30
N SER A 158 -18.00 -8.23 -4.01
CA SER A 158 -19.20 -8.91 -3.50
C SER A 158 -19.65 -8.39 -2.13
N LEU A 159 -20.94 -8.09 -2.00
CA LEU A 159 -21.60 -7.68 -0.76
C LEU A 159 -22.93 -8.44 -0.56
N PRO A 160 -23.38 -8.68 0.69
CA PRO A 160 -22.69 -8.41 1.96
C PRO A 160 -21.56 -9.40 2.25
N GLN A 161 -20.60 -8.98 3.08
CA GLN A 161 -19.47 -9.81 3.48
C GLN A 161 -19.51 -10.14 4.96
N ALA A 162 -19.20 -11.39 5.28
CA ALA A 162 -18.96 -11.88 6.62
C ALA A 162 -17.78 -12.86 6.57
N PRO A 163 -17.03 -13.03 7.67
CA PRO A 163 -16.02 -14.08 7.73
C PRO A 163 -16.62 -15.46 7.40
N PRO A 164 -15.82 -16.40 6.88
CA PRO A 164 -16.26 -17.78 6.66
C PRO A 164 -16.85 -18.41 7.91
N ALA A 165 -17.85 -19.27 7.73
CA ALA A 165 -18.53 -19.93 8.84
C ALA A 165 -17.53 -20.66 9.75
N GLY A 166 -17.64 -20.41 11.06
CA GLY A 166 -16.75 -20.98 12.07
C GLY A 166 -15.48 -20.16 12.35
N TRP A 167 -15.26 -19.04 11.65
CA TRP A 167 -14.15 -18.14 11.89
C TRP A 167 -14.62 -16.77 12.40
N PRO A 168 -14.01 -16.22 13.46
CA PRO A 168 -14.37 -14.90 13.96
C PRO A 168 -13.85 -13.78 13.06
N VAL A 169 -12.81 -14.03 12.26
CA VAL A 169 -12.22 -13.08 11.30
C VAL A 169 -11.72 -13.84 10.07
N ASN A 170 -11.52 -13.13 8.97
CA ASN A 170 -10.74 -13.61 7.83
C ASN A 170 -9.65 -12.59 7.46
N LEU A 171 -8.83 -12.94 6.49
CA LEU A 171 -7.83 -12.06 5.90
C LEU A 171 -8.17 -11.81 4.41
N GLU A 172 -8.58 -10.59 4.07
CA GLU A 172 -8.85 -10.20 2.68
C GLU A 172 -7.55 -9.85 1.94
N THR A 173 -6.68 -9.07 2.61
CA THR A 173 -5.39 -8.72 2.04
C THR A 173 -4.37 -8.38 3.12
N MET A 174 -3.11 -8.58 2.76
CA MET A 174 -1.95 -8.16 3.52
C MET A 174 -0.88 -7.74 2.51
N SER A 175 -0.31 -6.56 2.67
CA SER A 175 0.69 -6.08 1.72
C SER A 175 1.69 -5.13 2.35
N SER A 176 2.73 -4.82 1.59
CA SER A 176 3.61 -3.69 1.85
C SER A 176 3.85 -2.89 0.59
N PHE A 177 3.98 -1.58 0.77
CA PHE A 177 4.25 -0.67 -0.32
C PHE A 177 5.27 0.40 0.09
N GLY A 178 6.04 0.88 -0.88
CA GLY A 178 7.06 1.89 -0.68
C GLY A 178 8.47 1.31 -0.80
N SER A 179 9.45 2.03 -0.27
CA SER A 179 10.85 1.62 -0.32
C SER A 179 11.63 2.23 0.83
N ARG A 180 12.55 1.44 1.41
CA ARG A 180 13.40 1.86 2.54
C ARG A 180 12.55 2.43 3.68
N ASP A 181 12.85 3.64 4.13
CA ASP A 181 12.24 4.28 5.29
C ASP A 181 10.79 4.76 5.06
N ASN A 182 10.33 4.75 3.80
CA ASN A 182 8.97 5.13 3.41
C ASN A 182 8.07 3.92 3.17
N MET A 183 8.51 2.74 3.59
CA MET A 183 7.75 1.52 3.46
C MET A 183 6.71 1.44 4.57
N TRP A 184 5.51 1.06 4.18
CA TRP A 184 4.41 0.77 5.09
C TRP A 184 3.75 -0.53 4.69
N SER A 185 3.08 -1.12 5.67
CA SER A 185 2.34 -2.36 5.57
C SER A 185 0.90 -2.13 5.95
N ASN A 186 0.02 -2.96 5.41
CA ASN A 186 -1.36 -3.05 5.83
C ASN A 186 -1.82 -4.50 5.92
N VAL A 187 -2.90 -4.66 6.67
CA VAL A 187 -3.67 -5.87 6.77
C VAL A 187 -5.14 -5.48 6.88
N VAL A 188 -5.98 -6.13 6.08
CA VAL A 188 -7.41 -5.87 6.03
C VAL A 188 -8.15 -7.19 5.99
N GLY A 189 -9.28 -7.26 6.67
CA GLY A 189 -10.17 -8.40 6.56
C GLY A 189 -11.56 -8.13 7.13
N LEU A 190 -12.36 -9.16 7.22
CA LEU A 190 -13.69 -9.14 7.82
C LEU A 190 -13.63 -9.57 9.27
N ALA A 191 -14.51 -8.98 10.08
CA ALA A 191 -14.67 -9.26 11.49
C ALA A 191 -16.12 -9.67 11.78
N GLY A 192 -16.28 -10.75 12.52
CA GLY A 192 -17.57 -11.22 13.01
C GLY A 192 -18.14 -10.30 14.09
N PRO A 193 -19.45 -10.41 14.38
CA PRO A 193 -20.13 -9.53 15.32
C PRO A 193 -19.62 -9.64 16.77
N ASP A 194 -19.03 -10.78 17.14
CA ASP A 194 -18.50 -11.02 18.50
C ASP A 194 -17.06 -10.50 18.68
N VAL A 195 -16.44 -9.99 17.62
CA VAL A 195 -15.09 -9.41 17.67
C VAL A 195 -15.15 -8.01 18.29
N THR A 196 -14.43 -7.85 19.39
CA THR A 196 -14.37 -6.60 20.17
C THR A 196 -13.08 -5.80 19.93
N GLY A 197 -12.08 -6.44 19.34
CA GLY A 197 -10.81 -5.82 18.99
C GLY A 197 -9.90 -6.79 18.26
N ILE A 198 -8.93 -6.26 17.53
CA ILE A 198 -7.88 -7.03 16.89
C ILE A 198 -6.55 -6.30 17.08
N ASP A 199 -5.53 -7.03 17.49
CA ASP A 199 -4.16 -6.54 17.63
C ASP A 199 -3.26 -7.25 16.62
N VAL A 200 -2.41 -6.49 15.94
CA VAL A 200 -1.38 -7.01 15.05
C VAL A 200 -0.03 -6.83 15.72
N ARG A 201 0.65 -7.94 16.01
CA ARG A 201 2.01 -7.91 16.52
C ARG A 201 2.99 -8.12 15.38
N THR A 202 3.88 -7.16 15.17
CA THR A 202 4.97 -7.24 14.19
C THR A 202 6.16 -8.02 14.76
N ASP A 203 7.05 -8.50 13.89
CA ASP A 203 8.25 -9.25 14.30
C ASP A 203 9.21 -8.47 15.20
N ASP A 204 9.25 -7.14 15.08
CA ASP A 204 10.00 -6.28 15.99
C ASP A 204 9.32 -6.07 17.36
N GLY A 205 8.18 -6.72 17.58
CA GLY A 205 7.45 -6.74 18.84
C GLY A 205 6.48 -5.56 19.05
N ARG A 206 6.34 -4.64 18.09
CA ARG A 206 5.30 -3.60 18.17
C ARG A 206 3.92 -4.23 18.12
N VAL A 207 3.00 -3.67 18.89
CA VAL A 207 1.58 -4.02 18.83
C VAL A 207 0.84 -2.87 18.17
N VAL A 208 0.12 -3.19 17.11
CA VAL A 208 -0.67 -2.27 16.29
C VAL A 208 -2.13 -2.61 16.52
N HIS A 209 -2.89 -1.68 17.09
CA HIS A 209 -4.32 -1.89 17.31
C HIS A 209 -5.06 -1.71 15.99
N ALA A 210 -5.85 -2.67 15.56
CA ALA A 210 -6.68 -2.53 14.38
C ALA A 210 -7.93 -1.71 14.70
N SER A 211 -8.42 -1.00 13.68
CA SER A 211 -9.79 -0.51 13.71
C SER A 211 -10.74 -1.65 13.37
N VAL A 212 -11.87 -1.75 14.07
CA VAL A 212 -12.93 -2.74 13.79
C VAL A 212 -14.27 -2.00 13.70
N ARG A 213 -14.94 -2.09 12.56
CA ARG A 213 -16.24 -1.42 12.33
C ARG A 213 -16.98 -2.03 11.15
N SER A 214 -18.31 -2.12 11.25
CA SER A 214 -19.19 -2.52 10.14
C SER A 214 -18.83 -3.86 9.50
N GLY A 215 -18.35 -4.82 10.29
CA GLY A 215 -17.91 -6.13 9.80
C GLY A 215 -16.53 -6.16 9.15
N TRP A 216 -15.78 -5.06 9.20
CA TRP A 216 -14.41 -4.94 8.69
C TRP A 216 -13.42 -4.68 9.81
N TRP A 217 -12.18 -5.09 9.58
CA TRP A 217 -11.04 -4.66 10.36
C TRP A 217 -9.87 -4.27 9.48
N ALA A 218 -9.06 -3.32 9.96
CA ALA A 218 -7.86 -2.89 9.27
C ALA A 218 -6.81 -2.35 10.24
N ALA A 219 -5.55 -2.60 9.89
CA ALA A 219 -4.39 -1.98 10.51
C ALA A 219 -3.35 -1.66 9.44
N TRP A 220 -2.60 -0.57 9.64
CA TRP A 220 -1.44 -0.26 8.83
C TRP A 220 -0.31 0.30 9.70
N TRP A 221 0.94 0.08 9.32
CA TRP A 221 2.11 0.48 10.09
C TRP A 221 3.35 0.73 9.21
N PRO A 222 4.35 1.50 9.68
CA PRO A 222 5.65 1.59 9.03
C PRO A 222 6.41 0.27 9.10
N GLY A 223 6.95 -0.20 7.96
CA GLY A 223 7.70 -1.45 7.84
C GLY A 223 7.22 -2.36 6.68
N SER A 224 7.93 -3.47 6.43
CA SER A 224 7.63 -4.45 5.36
C SER A 224 6.86 -5.69 5.83
N GLU A 225 6.56 -5.80 7.12
CA GLU A 225 6.13 -7.07 7.70
C GLU A 225 4.79 -7.55 7.12
N GLY A 226 3.95 -6.67 6.57
CA GLY A 226 2.71 -7.05 5.87
C GLY A 226 2.93 -7.66 4.48
N GLY A 227 4.11 -7.52 3.89
CA GLY A 227 4.47 -8.16 2.62
C GLY A 227 5.06 -9.56 2.80
N GLU A 228 5.30 -9.95 4.06
CA GLU A 228 6.00 -11.19 4.42
C GLU A 228 5.03 -12.17 5.08
N VAL A 229 4.98 -13.39 4.56
CA VAL A 229 4.10 -14.43 5.11
C VAL A 229 4.54 -14.77 6.53
N ASP A 230 3.60 -14.69 7.47
CA ASP A 230 3.79 -15.04 8.88
C ASP A 230 4.82 -14.20 9.67
N ALA A 231 5.20 -13.02 9.14
CA ALA A 231 6.02 -12.02 9.85
C ALA A 231 5.20 -11.13 10.82
N ILE A 232 3.91 -11.43 10.96
CA ILE A 232 3.01 -10.82 11.94
C ILE A 232 2.21 -11.91 12.66
N ALA A 233 1.67 -11.56 13.83
CA ALA A 233 0.67 -12.34 14.53
C ALA A 233 -0.60 -11.51 14.75
N VAL A 234 -1.76 -12.05 14.40
CA VAL A 234 -3.07 -11.42 14.56
C VAL A 234 -3.73 -11.99 15.80
N THR A 235 -3.96 -11.15 16.82
CA THR A 235 -4.69 -11.52 18.03
C THR A 235 -6.09 -10.96 17.95
N VAL A 236 -7.08 -11.85 17.98
CA VAL A 236 -8.51 -11.52 17.93
C VAL A 236 -9.07 -11.56 19.33
N HIS A 237 -9.75 -10.49 19.74
CA HIS A 237 -10.39 -10.35 21.04
C HIS A 237 -11.91 -10.49 20.92
N THR A 238 -12.50 -11.37 21.72
CA THR A 238 -13.96 -11.54 21.87
C THR A 238 -14.32 -11.42 23.35
N ALA A 239 -15.62 -11.41 23.66
CA ALA A 239 -16.09 -11.45 25.04
C ALA A 239 -15.63 -12.71 25.80
N ASP A 240 -15.41 -13.83 25.08
CA ASP A 240 -15.04 -15.12 25.66
C ASP A 240 -13.53 -15.29 25.84
N GLY A 241 -12.71 -14.40 25.27
CA GLY A 241 -11.25 -14.44 25.40
C GLY A 241 -10.51 -13.91 24.19
N SER A 242 -9.30 -14.40 23.97
CA SER A 242 -8.48 -13.99 22.83
C SER A 242 -7.80 -15.17 22.17
N THR A 243 -7.67 -15.11 20.85
CA THR A 243 -6.99 -16.14 20.05
C THR A 243 -5.96 -15.48 19.16
N THR A 244 -4.79 -16.11 19.01
CA THR A 244 -3.71 -15.58 18.17
C THR A 244 -3.49 -16.51 16.98
N HIS A 245 -3.42 -15.93 15.80
CA HIS A 245 -3.26 -16.60 14.51
C HIS A 245 -2.08 -16.00 13.77
N ARG A 246 -1.44 -16.82 12.94
CA ARG A 246 -0.60 -16.33 11.85
C ARG A 246 -1.48 -16.00 10.64
N PRO A 247 -1.08 -15.07 9.75
CA PRO A 247 -1.76 -14.81 8.49
C PRO A 247 -2.08 -16.09 7.70
N SER A 248 -1.14 -17.03 7.59
CA SER A 248 -1.35 -18.30 6.87
C SER A 248 -2.40 -19.24 7.47
N GLN A 249 -2.86 -18.97 8.69
CA GLN A 249 -3.87 -19.75 9.41
C GLN A 249 -5.26 -19.13 9.29
N LEU A 250 -5.35 -17.86 8.87
CA LEU A 250 -6.62 -17.19 8.65
C LEU A 250 -7.18 -17.58 7.28
N PRO A 251 -8.52 -17.70 7.16
CA PRO A 251 -9.17 -18.03 5.91
C PRO A 251 -9.25 -16.83 4.96
#